data_AF-A0A4P7PPP2-F1
#
_entry.id   AF-A0A4P7PPP2-F1
#
_cell.length_a   1.000
_cell.length_b   1.000
_cell.length_c   1.000
_cell.angle_alpha   90.00
_cell.angle_beta   90.00
_cell.angle_gamma   90.00
#
_symmetry.space_group_name_H-M   'P 1'
#
loop_
_entity.id
_entity.type
_entity.pdbx_description
1 polymer ?
#
loop_
_entity_poly.entity_id
_entity_poly.type
_entity_poly.pdbx_seq_one_letter_code
_entity_poly.pdbx_strand_id
1 'polypeptide(L)'
;MLFFLCSLKIIITFAPLTRGGVYIMLIIPIKDGENIDRALKRYKRKFDKTGTVRQLRSRQAFIKPSVVRRAQVQKAAYIQNMKDGLES
;
A
#
# COMPACT_ATOMS: atom_id res chain seq x y z
N MET A 1 -10.05 -36.63 -37.18
CA MET A 1 -9.20 -35.58 -36.56
C MET A 1 -9.99 -34.26 -36.56
N LEU A 2 -11.15 -34.21 -35.92
CA LEU A 2 -11.38 -33.82 -34.52
C LEU A 2 -10.80 -32.44 -34.13
N PHE A 3 -11.69 -31.43 -34.26
CA PHE A 3 -11.97 -30.36 -33.30
C PHE A 3 -10.80 -29.73 -32.54
N PHE A 4 -10.30 -28.59 -33.04
CA PHE A 4 -9.56 -27.63 -32.21
C PHE A 4 -9.86 -26.18 -32.58
N LEU A 5 -11.16 -25.85 -32.74
CA LEU A 5 -11.63 -24.48 -32.56
C LEU A 5 -11.77 -24.24 -31.06
N CYS A 6 -10.62 -24.07 -30.40
CA CYS A 6 -10.52 -23.61 -29.02
C CYS A 6 -11.05 -22.18 -28.99
N SER A 7 -12.34 -22.07 -28.67
CA SER A 7 -13.07 -20.85 -28.41
C SER A 7 -12.24 -19.95 -27.47
N LEU A 8 -11.72 -18.84 -27.99
CA LEU A 8 -11.11 -17.76 -27.21
C LEU A 8 -12.22 -17.06 -26.40
N LYS A 9 -12.73 -17.77 -25.40
CA LYS A 9 -13.53 -17.21 -24.33
C LYS A 9 -12.53 -16.49 -23.44
N ILE A 10 -12.22 -15.25 -23.82
CA ILE A 10 -11.58 -14.26 -22.96
C ILE A 10 -12.57 -14.02 -21.82
N ILE A 11 -12.53 -14.90 -20.83
CA ILE A 11 -13.17 -14.71 -19.56
C ILE A 11 -12.30 -13.70 -18.85
N ILE A 12 -12.73 -12.45 -18.90
CA ILE A 12 -12.32 -11.37 -18.03
C ILE A 12 -12.69 -11.85 -16.62
N THR A 13 -11.80 -12.61 -15.97
CA THR A 13 -11.87 -12.83 -14.54
C THR A 13 -11.50 -11.51 -13.88
N PHE A 14 -12.51 -10.67 -13.75
CA PHE A 14 -12.52 -9.50 -12.90
C PHE A 14 -12.27 -9.98 -11.46
N ALA A 15 -11.00 -10.13 -11.11
CA ALA A 15 -10.60 -10.45 -9.75
C ALA A 15 -11.13 -9.32 -8.85
N PRO A 16 -11.97 -9.61 -7.85
CA PRO A 16 -12.29 -8.60 -6.86
C PRO A 16 -10.99 -8.28 -6.09
N LEU A 17 -10.52 -7.04 -6.20
CA LEU A 17 -9.44 -6.50 -5.38
C LEU A 17 -9.93 -6.41 -3.92
N THR A 18 -10.00 -7.54 -3.21
CA THR A 18 -10.19 -7.60 -1.76
C THR A 18 -8.85 -7.54 -1.03
N ARG A 19 -7.94 -6.64 -1.45
CA ARG A 19 -6.73 -6.34 -0.68
C ARG A 19 -6.83 -4.97 -0.02
N GLY A 20 -7.29 -5.01 1.23
CA GLY A 20 -7.00 -3.99 2.24
C GLY A 20 -8.21 -3.12 2.58
N GLY A 21 -8.94 -3.55 3.62
CA GLY A 21 -10.11 -2.86 4.14
C GLY A 21 -9.89 -1.37 4.37
N VAL A 22 -10.69 -0.57 3.66
CA VAL A 22 -10.76 0.87 3.81
C VAL A 22 -11.91 1.17 4.77
N TYR A 23 -11.58 1.38 6.04
CA TYR A 23 -12.37 2.23 6.91
C TYR A 23 -11.40 3.26 7.49
N ILE A 24 -11.51 4.48 6.99
CA ILE A 24 -10.82 5.70 7.45
C ILE A 24 -11.39 6.20 8.80
N MET A 25 -11.70 5.26 9.69
CA MET A 25 -12.10 5.47 11.07
C MET A 25 -11.45 4.36 11.92
N LEU A 26 -10.48 4.72 12.76
CA LEU A 26 -9.76 3.75 13.62
C LEU A 26 -10.66 3.24 14.76
N ILE A 27 -11.67 2.45 14.41
CA ILE A 27 -12.46 1.71 15.40
C ILE A 27 -11.71 0.41 15.69
N ILE A 28 -11.37 0.20 16.96
CA ILE A 28 -10.79 -1.05 17.44
C ILE A 28 -11.83 -1.66 18.36
N PRO A 29 -12.45 -2.79 17.99
CA PRO A 29 -13.35 -3.46 18.89
C PRO A 29 -12.55 -3.99 20.09
N ILE A 30 -13.02 -3.67 21.29
CA ILE A 30 -12.55 -4.24 22.55
C ILE A 30 -13.72 -5.09 23.06
N LYS A 31 -13.47 -6.35 23.42
CA LYS A 31 -14.46 -7.22 24.07
C LYS A 31 -14.27 -7.14 25.58
N ASP A 32 -15.36 -7.29 26.35
CA ASP A 32 -15.34 -7.25 27.80
C ASP A 32 -14.41 -8.34 28.36
N GLY A 33 -13.34 -7.92 29.03
CA GLY A 33 -12.29 -8.80 29.57
C GLY A 33 -10.90 -8.66 28.91
N GLU A 34 -10.73 -7.88 27.83
CA GLU A 34 -9.40 -7.60 27.27
C GLU A 34 -8.65 -6.49 28.03
N ASN A 35 -7.36 -6.71 28.34
CA ASN A 35 -6.48 -5.67 28.87
C ASN A 35 -6.36 -4.48 27.90
N ILE A 36 -6.64 -3.28 28.41
CA ILE A 36 -6.63 -1.99 27.70
C ILE A 36 -5.30 -1.75 26.97
N ASP A 37 -4.18 -2.16 27.55
CA ASP A 37 -2.84 -1.97 26.98
C ASP A 37 -2.67 -2.67 25.62
N ARG A 38 -3.31 -3.81 25.42
CA ARG A 38 -3.26 -4.53 24.14
C ARG A 38 -4.08 -3.79 23.08
N ALA A 39 -5.20 -3.19 23.46
CA ALA A 39 -6.00 -2.35 22.57
C ALA A 39 -5.23 -1.09 22.14
N LEU A 40 -4.56 -0.41 23.07
CA LEU A 40 -3.71 0.75 22.80
C LEU A 40 -2.55 0.40 21.85
N LYS A 41 -1.90 -0.75 22.05
CA LYS A 41 -0.83 -1.20 21.15
C LYS A 41 -1.34 -1.49 19.73
N ARG A 42 -2.52 -2.09 19.59
CA ARG A 42 -3.18 -2.30 18.28
C ARG A 42 -3.55 -0.97 17.63
N TYR A 43 -4.02 0.01 18.42
CA TYR A 43 -4.33 1.36 17.95
C TYR A 43 -3.11 2.05 17.38
N LYS A 44 -2.01 2.07 18.14
CA LYS A 44 -0.75 2.67 17.68
C LYS A 44 -0.26 2.04 16.39
N ARG A 45 -0.26 0.71 16.29
CA ARG A 45 0.12 -0.01 15.05
C ARG A 45 -0.78 0.35 13.86
N LYS A 46 -2.09 0.46 14.06
CA LYS A 46 -3.03 0.88 13.00
C LYS A 46 -2.76 2.34 12.60
N PHE A 47 -2.53 3.23 13.55
CA PHE A 47 -2.24 4.65 13.32
C PHE A 47 -0.95 4.85 12.51
N ASP A 48 0.12 4.15 12.91
CA ASP A 48 1.41 4.18 12.20
C ASP A 48 1.28 3.59 10.79
N LYS A 49 0.48 2.52 10.61
CA LYS A 49 0.21 1.91 9.31
C LYS A 49 -0.61 2.81 8.39
N THR A 50 -1.57 3.57 8.93
CA THR A 50 -2.34 4.55 8.16
C THR A 50 -1.47 5.74 7.72
N GLY A 51 -0.38 6.03 8.43
CA GLY A 51 0.61 7.02 7.99
C GLY A 51 0.09 8.47 7.99
N THR A 52 -0.95 8.76 8.77
CA THR A 52 -1.60 10.09 8.85
C THR A 52 -0.59 11.20 9.18
N VAL A 53 0.32 10.95 10.13
CA VAL A 53 1.36 11.91 10.53
C VAL A 53 2.30 12.23 9.37
N ARG A 54 2.68 11.24 8.56
CA ARG A 54 3.53 11.44 7.38
C ARG A 54 2.83 12.30 6.34
N GLN A 55 1.54 12.05 6.14
CA GLN A 55 0.72 12.84 5.22
C GLN A 55 0.55 14.28 5.69
N LEU A 56 0.30 14.50 6.98
CA LEU A 56 0.25 15.84 7.58
C LEU A 56 1.57 16.58 7.36
N ARG A 57 2.71 15.97 7.67
CA ARG A 57 4.04 16.57 7.44
C ARG A 57 4.29 16.92 5.98
N SER A 58 3.90 16.05 5.04
CA SER A 58 4.05 16.34 3.60
C SER A 58 3.16 17.47 3.09
N ARG A 59 2.04 17.75 3.78
CA ARG A 59 1.06 18.76 3.40
C ARG A 59 1.33 20.13 4.03
N GLN A 60 2.22 20.22 5.03
CA GLN A 60 2.55 21.48 5.69
C GLN A 60 3.18 22.50 4.74
N ALA A 61 3.90 22.05 3.71
CA ALA A 61 4.57 22.91 2.74
C ALA A 61 4.11 22.60 1.31
N PHE A 62 4.01 23.64 0.48
CA PHE A 62 3.79 23.48 -0.96
C PHE A 62 5.10 23.08 -1.64
N ILE A 63 5.17 21.85 -2.13
CA ILE A 63 6.30 21.37 -2.95
C ILE A 63 5.88 21.42 -4.42
N LYS A 64 6.60 22.21 -5.23
CA LYS A 64 6.36 22.30 -6.68
C LYS A 64 6.43 20.89 -7.31
N PRO A 65 5.52 20.53 -8.25
CA PRO A 65 5.47 19.19 -8.84
C PRO A 65 6.78 18.78 -9.52
N SER A 66 7.53 19.74 -10.08
CA SER A 66 8.85 19.49 -10.68
C SER A 66 9.86 18.92 -9.66
N VAL A 67 9.86 19.43 -8.42
CA VAL A 67 10.76 18.97 -7.36
C VAL A 67 10.39 17.54 -6.93
N VAL A 68 9.10 17.24 -6.81
CA VAL A 68 8.60 15.89 -6.49
C VAL A 68 9.03 14.88 -7.56
N ARG A 69 8.85 15.21 -8.85
CA ARG A 69 9.24 14.33 -9.96
C ARG A 69 10.74 14.06 -9.98
N ARG A 70 11.58 15.07 -9.72
CA ARG A 70 13.03 14.90 -9.64
C ARG A 70 13.44 13.90 -8.54
N ALA A 71 12.85 14.03 -7.34
CA ALA A 71 13.12 13.12 -6.23
C ALA A 71 12.69 11.67 -6.53
N GLN A 72 11.59 11.48 -7.28
CA GLN A 72 11.14 10.15 -7.70
C GLN A 72 12.13 9.47 -8.65
N VAL A 73 12.64 10.20 -9.66
CA VAL A 73 13.60 9.66 -10.63
C VAL A 73 14.92 9.29 -9.95
N GLN A 74 15.45 10.17 -9.08
CA GLN A 74 16.67 9.89 -8.31
C GLN A 74 16.53 8.63 -7.46
N LYS A 75 15.40 8.48 -6.76
CA LYS A 75 15.12 7.29 -5.97
C LYS A 75 15.02 6.02 -6.82
N ALA A 76 14.41 6.11 -7.99
CA ALA A 76 14.30 4.98 -8.91
C ALA A 76 15.67 4.52 -9.42
N ALA A 77 16.52 5.46 -9.86
CA ALA A 77 17.89 5.18 -10.29
C ALA A 77 18.71 4.53 -9.16
N TYR A 78 18.61 5.04 -7.93
CA TYR A 78 19.28 4.45 -6.77
C TYR A 78 18.84 2.99 -6.53
N ILE A 79 17.53 2.71 -6.57
CA ILE A 79 17.02 1.35 -6.37
C ILE A 79 17.47 0.42 -7.50
N GLN A 80 17.50 0.90 -8.74
CA GLN A 80 17.95 0.12 -9.88
C GLN A 80 19.41 -0.30 -9.72
N ASN A 81 20.30 0.66 -9.42
CA ASN A 81 21.71 0.38 -9.18
C ASN A 81 21.93 -0.64 -8.05
N MET A 82 21.13 -0.57 -6.97
CA MET A 82 21.22 -1.55 -5.89
C MET A 82 20.77 -2.96 -6.31
N LYS A 83 19.80 -3.08 -7.21
CA LYS A 83 19.37 -4.38 -7.73
C LYS A 83 20.42 -4.98 -8.66
N ASP A 84 20.93 -4.16 -9.58
CA ASP A 84 21.93 -4.60 -10.55
C ASP A 84 23.22 -5.08 -9.86
N GLY A 85 23.60 -4.44 -8.74
CA GLY A 85 24.75 -4.88 -7.92
C GLY A 85 24.49 -6.05 -6.96
N LEU A 86 23.24 -6.47 -6.77
CA LEU A 86 22.90 -7.70 -6.05
C LEU A 86 22.79 -8.92 -6.98
N GLU A 87 22.52 -8.68 -8.26
CA GLU A 87 22.40 -9.72 -9.29
C GLU A 87 23.75 -10.10 -9.94
N SER A 88 24.81 -9.32 -9.67
CA SER A 88 26.21 -9.60 -10.07
C SER A 88 26.96 -10.42 -9.03
#